data_AF-A0AAU2GLX1-F1
#
_entry.id   AF-A0AAU2GLX1-F1
#
_cell.length_a   1.000
_cell.length_b   1.000
_cell.length_c   1.000
_cell.angle_alpha   90.00
_cell.angle_beta   90.00
_cell.angle_gamma   90.00
#
_symmetry.space_group_name_H-M   'P 1'
#
loop_
_entity.id
_entity.type
_entity.pdbx_description
1 polymer ?
#
loop_
_entity_poly.entity_id
_entity_poly.type
_entity_poly.pdbx_seq_one_letter_code
_entity_poly.pdbx_strand_id
1 'polypeptide(L)' 'MGTDGSQKDSAPTLIGSVQRALRLVEAMYAEGGATAKRLARVTGIPLPTVYHLLRTLTHEGYVEREGGAFRLADHLPLAS' A
#
# COMPACT_ATOMS: atom_id res chain seq x y z
N MET A 1 4.87 -44.36 23.62
CA MET A 1 4.92 -43.10 24.37
C MET A 1 5.14 -41.99 23.36
N GLY A 2 4.21 -41.04 23.27
CA GLY A 2 3.96 -40.21 22.08
C GLY A 2 5.12 -39.35 21.60
N THR A 3 5.21 -39.26 20.28
CA THR A 3 5.97 -38.24 19.55
C THR A 3 5.23 -36.90 19.69
N ASP A 4 5.72 -36.01 20.54
CA ASP A 4 5.29 -34.61 20.55
C ASP A 4 5.97 -33.88 19.37
N GLY A 5 5.41 -34.11 18.19
CA GLY A 5 5.69 -33.33 17.01
C GLY A 5 5.09 -31.95 17.21
N SER A 6 5.83 -31.08 17.91
CA SER A 6 5.50 -29.67 18.13
C SER A 6 5.20 -29.03 16.77
N GLN A 7 3.92 -28.95 16.44
CA GLN A 7 3.39 -28.35 15.24
C GLN A 7 3.68 -26.87 15.36
N LYS A 8 4.79 -26.42 14.75
CA LYS A 8 5.01 -25.00 14.51
C LYS A 8 3.96 -24.55 13.52
N ASP A 9 2.85 -24.04 14.05
CA ASP A 9 1.94 -23.15 13.33
C ASP A 9 2.80 -22.05 12.71
N SER A 10 3.13 -22.24 11.44
CA SER A 10 4.05 -21.37 10.72
C SER A 10 3.25 -20.13 10.37
N ALA A 11 3.43 -19.07 11.16
CA ALA A 11 2.76 -17.80 10.94
C ALA A 11 2.89 -17.36 9.46
N PRO A 12 1.81 -16.83 8.85
CA PRO A 12 1.82 -16.50 7.43
C PRO A 12 2.95 -15.53 7.09
N THR A 13 3.66 -15.81 6.00
CA THR A 13 4.69 -14.89 5.50
C THR A 13 4.01 -13.65 4.94
N LEU A 14 4.15 -12.52 5.64
CA LEU A 14 3.61 -11.24 5.20
C LEU A 14 4.60 -10.54 4.26
N ILE A 15 4.11 -10.13 3.09
CA ILE A 15 4.92 -9.39 2.12
C ILE A 15 4.92 -7.91 2.49
N GLY A 16 6.03 -7.43 3.06
CA GLY A 16 6.11 -6.07 3.61
C GLY A 16 5.86 -4.95 2.59
N SER A 17 6.17 -5.15 1.31
CA SER A 17 5.85 -4.17 0.26
C SER A 17 4.34 -4.01 0.05
N VAL A 18 3.60 -5.13 0.05
CA VAL A 18 2.14 -5.13 -0.05
C VAL A 18 1.52 -4.43 1.15
N GLN A 19 1.99 -4.73 2.37
CA GLN A 19 1.49 -4.05 3.57
C GLN A 19 1.71 -2.53 3.53
N ARG A 20 2.85 -2.07 3.01
CA ARG A 20 3.10 -0.64 2.83
C ARG A 20 2.21 -0.02 1.76
N ALA A 21 1.99 -0.71 0.65
CA ALA A 21 1.07 -0.26 -0.39
C ALA A 21 -0.36 -0.12 0.15
N LEU A 22 -0.84 -1.11 0.92
CA LEU A 22 -2.17 -1.07 1.54
C LEU A 22 -2.33 0.11 2.50
N ARG A 23 -1.36 0.34 3.39
CA ARG A 23 -1.38 1.53 4.28
C ARG A 23 -1.41 2.85 3.50
N LEU A 24 -0.74 2.89 2.35
CA LEU A 24 -0.72 4.07 1.49
C LEU A 24 -2.08 4.30 0.83
N VAL A 25 -2.74 3.23 0.37
CA VAL A 25 -4.10 3.27 -0.19
C VAL A 25 -5.11 3.73 0.84
N GLU A 26 -5.07 3.18 2.06
CA GLU A 26 -5.91 3.60 3.18
C GLU A 26 -5.72 5.08 3.50
N ALA A 27 -4.48 5.57 3.53
CA ALA A 27 -4.18 6.97 3.78
C ALA A 27 -4.69 7.90 2.65
N MET A 28 -4.56 7.51 1.38
CA MET A 28 -5.12 8.28 0.26
C MET A 28 -6.63 8.34 0.30
N TYR A 29 -7.29 7.22 0.63
CA TYR A 29 -8.74 7.17 0.81
C TYR A 29 -9.19 8.13 1.93
N ALA A 30 -8.54 8.07 3.09
CA ALA A 30 -8.89 8.92 4.24
C ALA A 30 -8.68 10.43 3.97
N GLU A 31 -7.68 10.80 3.18
CA GLU A 31 -7.39 12.20 2.84
C GLU A 31 -8.20 12.71 1.63
N GLY A 32 -8.85 11.82 0.85
CA GLY A 32 -9.52 12.16 -0.42
C GLY A 32 -8.56 12.54 -1.56
N GLY A 33 -7.25 12.48 -1.30
CA GLY A 33 -6.18 12.94 -2.19
C GLY A 33 -5.08 13.64 -1.40
N ALA A 34 -3.82 13.23 -1.57
CA ALA A 34 -2.73 13.79 -0.78
C ALA A 34 -1.40 13.85 -1.54
N THR A 35 -0.55 14.81 -1.16
CA THR A 35 0.82 14.85 -1.70
C THR A 35 1.65 13.68 -1.16
N ALA A 36 2.68 13.26 -1.91
CA ALA A 36 3.60 12.20 -1.46
C ALA A 36 4.25 12.50 -0.09
N LYS A 37 4.55 13.78 0.20
CA LYS A 37 5.08 14.21 1.50
C LYS A 37 4.06 14.03 2.63
N ARG A 38 2.79 14.37 2.39
CA ARG A 38 1.71 14.15 3.36
C ARG A 38 1.55 12.66 3.64
N LEU A 39 1.50 11.84 2.59
CA LEU A 39 1.38 10.40 2.68
C LEU A 39 2.56 9.77 3.46
N ALA A 40 3.79 10.16 3.18
CA ALA A 40 4.97 9.71 3.93
C ALA A 40 4.86 10.04 5.42
N ARG A 41 4.40 11.25 5.75
CA ARG A 41 4.23 11.69 7.14
C ARG A 41 3.17 10.88 7.89
N VAL A 42 2.00 10.64 7.29
CA VAL A 42 0.90 9.94 7.98
C VAL A 42 1.10 8.43 8.05
N THR A 43 1.77 7.84 7.07
CA THR A 43 2.02 6.38 7.05
C THR A 43 3.32 5.98 7.75
N GLY A 44 4.22 6.92 8.02
CA GLY A 44 5.58 6.65 8.52
C GLY A 44 6.50 5.96 7.49
N ILE A 45 6.05 5.84 6.22
CA ILE A 45 6.85 5.24 5.16
C ILE A 45 7.87 6.27 4.65
N PRO A 46 9.16 5.91 4.47
CA PRO A 46 10.15 6.82 3.90
C PRO A 46 9.69 7.41 2.56
N LEU A 47 9.88 8.71 2.37
CA LEU A 47 9.42 9.42 1.17
C LEU A 47 9.90 8.77 -0.15
N PRO A 48 11.16 8.30 -0.31
CA PRO A 48 11.57 7.58 -1.52
C PRO A 48 10.75 6.31 -1.76
N THR A 49 10.44 5.56 -0.71
CA THR A 49 9.61 4.36 -0.78
C THR A 49 8.17 4.71 -1.15
N VAL A 50 7.61 5.81 -0.64
CA VAL A 50 6.30 6.31 -1.06
C VAL A 50 6.28 6.60 -2.55
N TYR A 51 7.31 7.27 -3.10
CA TYR A 51 7.40 7.51 -4.54
C TYR A 51 7.48 6.21 -5.35
N HIS A 52 8.20 5.20 -4.87
CA HIS A 52 8.23 3.90 -5.54
C HIS A 52 6.85 3.24 -5.59
N LEU A 53 6.13 3.24 -4.46
CA LEU A 53 4.79 2.67 -4.37
C LEU A 53 3.80 3.44 -5.25
N LEU A 54 3.80 4.77 -5.19
CA LEU A 54 2.93 5.60 -6.03
C LEU A 54 3.20 5.38 -7.52
N ARG A 55 4.47 5.27 -7.93
CA ARG A 55 4.81 4.99 -9.33
C ARG A 55 4.24 3.65 -9.79
N THR A 56 4.34 2.61 -8.97
CA THR A 56 3.73 1.31 -9.27
C THR A 56 2.21 1.42 -9.32
N LEU A 57 1.57 1.99 -8.29
CA LEU A 57 0.11 2.09 -8.24
C LEU A 57 -0.49 2.94 -9.38
N THR A 58 0.20 4.00 -9.79
CA THR A 58 -0.20 4.80 -10.95
C THR A 58 0.01 4.06 -12.26
N HIS A 59 1.13 3.35 -12.42
CA HIS A 59 1.36 2.51 -13.61
C HIS A 59 0.27 1.45 -13.77
N GLU A 60 -0.10 0.81 -12.67
CA GLU A 60 -1.15 -0.21 -12.64
C GLU A 60 -2.58 0.37 -12.72
N GLY A 61 -2.75 1.69 -12.72
CA GLY A 61 -4.07 2.35 -12.87
C GLY A 61 -4.90 2.44 -11.58
N TYR A 62 -4.33 2.16 -10.41
CA TYR A 62 -5.04 2.30 -9.13
C TYR A 62 -5.01 3.73 -8.55
N VAL A 63 -4.05 4.54 -8.99
CA VAL A 63 -3.80 5.88 -8.43
C VAL A 63 -3.61 6.89 -9.54
N GLU A 64 -4.34 7.99 -9.44
CA GLU A 64 -4.22 9.14 -10.33
C GLU A 64 -3.47 10.28 -9.64
N ARG A 65 -2.79 11.12 -10.43
CA ARG A 65 -2.11 12.31 -9.95
C ARG A 65 -2.72 13.55 -10.60
N GLU A 66 -3.27 14.43 -9.78
CA GLU A 66 -3.88 15.69 -10.20
C GLU A 66 -3.46 16.82 -9.26
N GLY A 67 -3.06 17.98 -9.81
CA GLY A 67 -2.68 19.14 -9.00
C GLY A 67 -1.52 18.89 -8.03
N GLY A 68 -0.72 17.84 -8.25
CA GLY A 68 0.36 17.41 -7.34
C GLY A 68 -0.09 16.53 -6.17
N ALA A 69 -1.38 16.25 -6.02
CA ALA A 69 -1.93 15.27 -5.12
C ALA A 69 -2.09 13.91 -5.83
N PHE A 70 -2.03 12.83 -5.05
CA PHE A 70 -2.32 11.46 -5.48
C PHE A 70 -3.64 11.03 -4.86
N ARG A 71 -4.55 10.52 -5.68
CA ARG A 71 -5.89 10.03 -5.30
C ARG A 71 -6.11 8.63 -5.86
N LEU A 72 -7.00 7.87 -5.22
CA LEU A 72 -7.44 6.59 -5.80
C LEU A 72 -8.22 6.87 -7.09
N ALA A 73 -8.03 6.02 -8.10
CA ALA A 73 -8.81 6.08 -9.32
C ALA A 73 -10.30 5.83 -9.02
N ASP A 74 -11.18 6.51 -9.76
CA ASP A 74 -12.63 6.39 -9.56
C ASP A 74 -13.17 5.02 -10.00
N HIS A 75 -12.42 4.30 -10.83
CA HIS A 75 -12.72 2.97 -11.33
C HIS A 75 -11.47 2.08 -11.22
N LEU A 76 -11.65 0.86 -10.73
CA LEU A 76 -10.55 -0.09 -10.60
C LEU A 76 -10.23 -0.73 -11.96
N PRO A 77 -8.93 -0.87 -12.30
CA PRO A 77 -8.50 -1.32 -13.63
C PRO A 77 -8.95 -2.76 -13.96
N LEU A 78 -9.13 -3.59 -12.94
CA LEU A 78 -9.54 -5.00 -13.10
C LEU A 78 -11.05 -5.18 -13.30
N ALA A 79 -11.87 -4.15 -13.11
CA ALA A 79 -13.33 -4.25 -13.19
C ALA A 79 -13.87 -4.05 -14.63
N SER A 80 -13.03 -4.28 -15.64
CA SER A 80 -13.35 -4.10 -17.07
C SER A 80 -14.08 -5.29 -17.67
#